data_AF-A0A929M0P9-F1
#
_entry.id   AF-A0A929M0P9-F1
#
_cell.length_a   1.000
_cell.length_b   1.000
_cell.length_c   1.000
_cell.angle_alpha   90.00
_cell.angle_beta   90.00
_cell.angle_gamma   90.00
#
_symmetry.space_group_name_H-M   'P 1'
#
loop_
_entity.id
_entity.type
_entity.pdbx_description
1 polymer ?
#
loop_
_entity_poly.entity_id
_entity_poly.type
_entity_poly.pdbx_seq_one_letter_code
_entity_poly.pdbx_strand_id
1 'polypeptide(L)'
;MRCPNCGSHVDEGALTCPHCHFDLSLTQRIPVAAAMWCPHCGALVTSHMESCPKCGLPLPSAASASKPIRAIRPVRDLHLPEIDSEPSVSSSGTNSAVPDFLESYESLESYESSQVNPEASDQNAEKFVDPDSTSSFALTHRRPAPRFESAIPSEPSKDNLPEVEGIPRTRNILLSALLVTSLIVGAIFLITHPWDPQASDNRAKVDTPQSTEPTTPPVSKLTGQDSGSSTQNTNSDVTFEALDADYKKLGEIADNLDKNEKLFDQKAISGTSQERNDAHQEAIQNALDVSNVIEDLSKLDDSNDAYREYIEHLTKLGNWLRNRSDALQEAWDRSASSSNPEQDKEHILAPIDSIKDSSGTSSYEKLFKENYDNWKPQKQ
;
A
#
# COMPACT_ATOMS: atom_id res chain seq x y z
N MET A 1 8.36 4.16 -20.41
CA MET A 1 6.98 4.68 -20.17
C MET A 1 6.30 5.07 -21.50
N ARG A 2 5.03 5.51 -21.47
CA ARG A 2 4.34 6.08 -22.65
C ARG A 2 3.93 7.54 -22.37
N CYS A 3 4.10 8.42 -23.35
CA CYS A 3 3.65 9.81 -23.23
C CYS A 3 2.11 9.90 -23.23
N PRO A 4 1.47 10.60 -22.28
CA PRO A 4 0.01 10.72 -22.25
C PRO A 4 -0.55 11.64 -23.34
N ASN A 5 0.26 12.55 -23.89
CA ASN A 5 -0.16 13.49 -24.93
C ASN A 5 -0.18 12.87 -26.34
N CYS A 6 0.84 12.07 -26.71
CA CYS A 6 0.98 11.51 -28.06
C CYS A 6 1.02 9.96 -28.14
N GLY A 7 1.01 9.25 -27.00
CA GLY A 7 1.01 7.79 -26.94
C GLY A 7 2.33 7.09 -27.31
N SER A 8 3.37 7.84 -27.73
CA SER A 8 4.68 7.30 -28.08
C SER A 8 5.33 6.60 -26.89
N HIS A 9 6.18 5.61 -27.15
CA HIS A 9 7.11 5.14 -26.13
C HIS A 9 8.12 6.26 -25.82
N VAL A 10 8.54 6.35 -24.56
CA VAL A 10 9.58 7.26 -24.08
C VAL A 10 10.33 6.55 -22.97
N ASP A 11 11.64 6.76 -22.91
CA ASP A 11 12.51 6.19 -21.87
C ASP A 11 12.14 6.73 -20.48
N GLU A 12 12.50 5.99 -19.45
CA GLU A 12 12.09 6.28 -18.07
C GLU A 12 13.09 7.26 -17.43
N GLY A 13 12.57 8.24 -16.68
CA GLY A 13 13.34 9.42 -16.27
C GLY A 13 13.39 10.58 -17.28
N ALA A 14 12.88 10.42 -18.51
CA ALA A 14 12.90 11.48 -19.51
C ALA A 14 11.99 12.68 -19.14
N LEU A 15 12.58 13.86 -18.95
CA LEU A 15 11.86 15.10 -18.58
C LEU A 15 10.92 15.63 -19.68
N THR A 16 11.18 15.31 -20.95
CA THR A 16 10.39 15.83 -22.08
C THR A 16 10.19 14.74 -23.13
N CYS A 17 8.99 14.63 -23.69
CA CYS A 17 8.70 13.67 -24.76
C CYS A 17 9.46 14.06 -26.05
N PRO A 18 10.34 13.21 -26.60
CA PRO A 18 11.10 13.52 -27.82
C PRO A 18 10.23 13.61 -29.09
N HIS A 19 8.99 13.10 -29.05
CA HIS A 19 8.07 13.09 -30.20
C HIS A 19 7.07 14.25 -30.25
N CYS A 20 6.75 14.88 -29.11
CA CYS A 20 5.76 15.97 -29.06
C CYS A 20 6.13 17.14 -28.16
N HIS A 21 7.33 17.12 -27.56
CA HIS A 21 7.86 18.13 -26.64
C HIS A 21 7.00 18.43 -25.40
N PHE A 22 6.03 17.57 -25.10
CA PHE A 22 5.25 17.61 -23.85
C PHE A 22 6.15 17.34 -22.64
N ASP A 23 5.98 18.12 -21.58
CA ASP A 23 6.71 17.98 -20.32
C ASP A 23 6.24 16.71 -19.57
N LEU A 24 7.15 15.76 -19.38
CA LEU A 24 6.89 14.49 -18.71
C LEU A 24 7.27 14.52 -17.22
N SER A 25 7.92 15.59 -16.75
CA SER A 25 8.24 15.87 -15.33
C SER A 25 7.00 15.91 -14.43
N LEU A 26 5.80 15.92 -15.02
CA LEU A 26 4.50 15.99 -14.36
C LEU A 26 3.83 14.60 -14.18
N THR A 27 4.45 13.50 -14.64
CA THR A 27 3.70 12.27 -15.01
C THR A 27 4.25 10.93 -14.51
N GLN A 28 5.23 10.91 -13.61
CA GLN A 28 5.68 9.66 -12.99
C GLN A 28 4.60 9.08 -12.05
N ARG A 29 4.56 7.75 -11.94
CA ARG A 29 3.48 7.01 -11.26
C ARG A 29 3.96 6.44 -9.93
N ILE A 30 3.38 6.95 -8.84
CA ILE A 30 3.49 6.34 -7.51
C ILE A 30 2.99 4.88 -7.56
N PRO A 31 3.78 3.89 -7.09
CA PRO A 31 3.32 2.51 -6.97
C PRO A 31 2.34 2.39 -5.78
N VAL A 32 1.04 2.37 -6.07
CA VAL A 32 -0.08 2.42 -5.09
C VAL A 32 -0.27 1.11 -4.29
N ALA A 33 0.81 0.39 -3.98
CA ALA A 33 0.75 -0.93 -3.34
C ALA A 33 0.40 -0.90 -1.84
N ALA A 34 0.74 0.18 -1.13
CA ALA A 34 0.60 0.30 0.33
C ALA A 34 -0.31 1.44 0.81
N ALA A 35 -0.88 2.23 -0.12
CA ALA A 35 -1.62 3.45 0.16
C ALA A 35 -3.14 3.29 -0.10
N MET A 36 -3.94 4.04 0.66
CA MET A 36 -5.40 4.12 0.53
C MET A 36 -5.88 5.56 0.67
N TRP A 37 -7.05 5.88 0.12
CA TRP A 37 -7.69 7.18 0.36
C TRP A 37 -8.43 7.21 1.70
N CYS A 38 -8.27 8.29 2.45
CA CYS A 38 -9.06 8.56 3.63
C CYS A 38 -10.54 8.77 3.24
N PRO A 39 -11.48 7.96 3.75
CA PRO A 39 -12.89 8.03 3.36
C PRO A 39 -13.60 9.32 3.80
N HIS A 40 -12.94 10.18 4.58
CA HIS A 40 -13.53 11.35 5.22
C HIS A 40 -13.01 12.71 4.70
N CYS A 41 -11.86 12.73 4.01
CA CYS A 41 -11.25 13.96 3.46
C CYS A 41 -10.52 13.77 2.12
N GLY A 42 -10.50 12.56 1.55
CA GLY A 42 -9.83 12.22 0.28
C GLY A 42 -8.34 11.92 0.40
N ALA A 43 -7.65 12.44 1.41
CA ALA A 43 -6.20 12.34 1.59
C ALA A 43 -5.63 10.93 1.33
N LEU A 44 -4.54 10.85 0.59
CA LEU A 44 -3.80 9.60 0.43
C LEU A 44 -2.98 9.32 1.70
N VAL A 45 -3.16 8.14 2.29
CA VAL A 45 -2.57 7.72 3.58
C VAL A 45 -2.00 6.31 3.46
N THR A 46 -0.98 5.96 4.25
CA THR A 46 -0.52 4.57 4.37
C THR A 46 -1.61 3.70 5.00
N SER A 47 -1.62 2.42 4.64
CA SER A 47 -2.44 1.39 5.29
C SER A 47 -2.09 1.12 6.76
N HIS A 48 -1.01 1.72 7.28
CA HIS A 48 -0.45 1.45 8.60
C HIS A 48 -0.75 2.54 9.64
N MET A 49 -1.24 3.72 9.22
CA MET A 49 -1.63 4.79 10.15
C MET A 49 -2.98 4.50 10.82
N GLU A 50 -3.07 4.73 12.13
CA GLU A 50 -4.33 4.62 12.89
C GLU A 50 -5.28 5.82 12.69
N SER A 51 -4.76 6.98 12.30
CA SER A 51 -5.53 8.21 12.05
C SER A 51 -4.98 8.98 10.85
N CYS A 52 -5.83 9.77 10.20
CA CYS A 52 -5.44 10.56 9.04
C CYS A 52 -4.73 11.86 9.48
N PRO A 53 -3.49 12.14 9.05
CA PRO A 53 -2.76 13.35 9.46
C PRO A 53 -3.44 14.65 8.99
N LYS A 54 -4.25 14.59 7.91
CA LYS A 54 -4.95 15.76 7.35
C LYS A 54 -6.22 16.17 8.09
N CYS A 55 -6.89 15.25 8.79
CA CYS A 55 -8.19 15.54 9.42
C CYS A 55 -8.38 14.95 10.83
N GLY A 56 -7.40 14.23 11.37
CA GLY A 56 -7.41 13.65 12.72
C GLY A 56 -8.38 12.47 12.93
N LEU A 57 -9.24 12.14 11.95
CA LEU A 57 -10.17 11.02 12.07
C LEU A 57 -9.46 9.66 11.98
N PRO A 58 -9.92 8.65 12.76
CA PRO A 58 -9.34 7.31 12.72
C PRO A 58 -9.54 6.64 11.35
N LEU A 59 -8.53 5.91 10.90
CA LEU A 59 -8.54 5.16 9.65
C LEU A 59 -9.04 3.73 9.91
N PRO A 60 -9.85 3.14 9.00
CA PRO A 60 -10.48 1.84 9.24
C PRO A 60 -9.49 0.67 9.31
N SER A 61 -8.21 0.86 8.91
CA SER A 61 -7.18 -0.19 8.95
C SER A 61 -6.87 -0.66 10.39
N ALA A 62 -6.93 0.24 11.37
CA ALA A 62 -6.78 -0.11 12.79
C ALA A 62 -7.98 -0.93 13.35
N ALA A 63 -9.11 -0.94 12.64
CA ALA A 63 -10.36 -1.55 13.09
C ALA A 63 -10.68 -2.83 12.33
N SER A 64 -10.11 -3.95 12.81
CA SER A 64 -10.38 -5.34 12.39
C SER A 64 -9.85 -5.79 11.02
N ALA A 65 -8.76 -6.53 11.07
CA ALA A 65 -8.53 -7.70 10.19
C ALA A 65 -9.52 -8.85 10.52
N SER A 66 -10.81 -8.54 10.71
CA SER A 66 -11.86 -9.51 11.04
C SER A 66 -13.12 -9.25 10.21
N LYS A 67 -13.44 -10.21 9.34
CA LYS A 67 -14.63 -10.31 8.47
C LYS A 67 -14.72 -9.25 7.34
N PRO A 68 -14.72 -9.67 6.05
CA PRO A 68 -14.78 -8.72 4.94
C PRO A 68 -16.17 -8.05 4.85
N ILE A 69 -16.19 -6.72 4.94
CA ILE A 69 -17.35 -5.91 4.58
C ILE A 69 -17.55 -6.04 3.07
N ARG A 70 -18.68 -6.63 2.63
CA ARG A 70 -19.07 -6.58 1.21
C ARG A 70 -19.30 -5.11 0.83
N ALA A 71 -18.51 -4.60 -0.10
CA ALA A 71 -18.70 -3.27 -0.65
C ALA A 71 -20.09 -3.15 -1.30
N ILE A 72 -20.98 -2.37 -0.67
CA ILE A 72 -22.29 -2.06 -1.22
C ILE A 72 -22.08 -1.05 -2.35
N ARG A 73 -21.83 -1.53 -3.58
CA ARG A 73 -22.01 -0.71 -4.78
C ARG A 73 -23.50 -0.39 -4.90
N PRO A 74 -23.93 0.88 -4.95
CA PRO A 74 -25.31 1.21 -5.28
C PRO A 74 -25.56 0.83 -6.74
N VAL A 75 -26.38 -0.21 -6.95
CA VAL A 75 -26.84 -0.57 -8.30
C VAL A 75 -27.79 0.53 -8.76
N ARG A 76 -27.34 1.34 -9.74
CA ARG A 76 -28.22 2.24 -10.48
C ARG A 76 -28.95 1.41 -11.53
N ASP A 77 -30.17 1.00 -11.18
CA ASP A 77 -31.04 0.18 -12.02
C ASP A 77 -31.66 1.05 -13.14
N LEU A 78 -30.85 1.36 -14.16
CA LEU A 78 -31.32 2.01 -15.38
C LEU A 78 -31.92 0.95 -16.31
N HIS A 79 -33.25 0.81 -16.25
CA HIS A 79 -33.99 0.14 -17.31
C HIS A 79 -33.88 0.93 -18.62
N LEU A 80 -33.06 0.43 -19.54
CA LEU A 80 -33.20 0.74 -20.96
C LEU A 80 -34.37 -0.08 -21.52
N PRO A 81 -35.26 0.51 -22.34
CA PRO A 81 -36.28 -0.27 -23.04
C PRO A 81 -35.63 -1.14 -24.12
N GLU A 82 -36.10 -2.39 -24.26
CA GLU A 82 -35.72 -3.25 -25.37
C GLU A 82 -36.28 -2.72 -26.70
N ILE A 83 -35.50 -2.85 -27.77
CA ILE A 83 -35.86 -2.36 -29.10
C ILE A 83 -36.56 -3.49 -29.86
N ASP A 84 -37.85 -3.66 -29.58
CA ASP A 84 -38.72 -4.56 -30.34
C ASP A 84 -38.65 -4.22 -31.83
N SER A 85 -38.19 -5.18 -32.64
CA SER A 85 -38.11 -5.04 -34.09
C SER A 85 -39.44 -5.44 -34.74
N GLU A 86 -40.00 -4.52 -35.54
CA GLU A 86 -41.36 -4.63 -36.08
C GLU A 86 -41.58 -5.79 -37.10
N PRO A 87 -42.84 -6.18 -37.38
CA PRO A 87 -43.18 -7.57 -37.68
C PRO A 87 -43.05 -8.02 -39.15
N SER A 88 -43.18 -9.34 -39.31
CA SER A 88 -43.03 -10.14 -40.52
C SER A 88 -43.92 -9.75 -41.72
N VAL A 89 -43.34 -9.86 -42.92
CA VAL A 89 -44.05 -10.20 -44.16
C VAL A 89 -43.28 -11.34 -44.87
N SER A 90 -43.99 -12.31 -45.44
CA SER A 90 -43.40 -13.53 -46.02
C SER A 90 -43.03 -13.39 -47.51
N SER A 91 -42.00 -14.12 -47.98
CA SER A 91 -42.19 -15.18 -49.01
C SER A 91 -40.91 -15.95 -49.39
N SER A 92 -41.12 -17.20 -49.81
CA SER A 92 -40.29 -18.19 -50.53
C SER A 92 -38.98 -17.79 -51.23
N GLY A 93 -37.93 -18.64 -51.14
CA GLY A 93 -36.68 -18.50 -51.93
C GLY A 93 -35.63 -19.61 -51.79
N THR A 94 -35.89 -20.78 -52.39
CA THR A 94 -35.00 -21.96 -52.64
C THR A 94 -33.46 -21.88 -52.48
N ASN A 95 -32.91 -22.88 -51.77
CA ASN A 95 -31.73 -23.72 -52.07
C ASN A 95 -30.33 -23.10 -52.37
N SER A 96 -29.29 -23.55 -51.62
CA SER A 96 -28.02 -24.20 -52.07
C SER A 96 -26.73 -23.76 -51.35
N ALA A 97 -25.72 -24.63 -51.40
CA ALA A 97 -24.27 -24.38 -51.20
C ALA A 97 -23.74 -24.01 -49.79
N VAL A 98 -23.55 -25.05 -48.99
CA VAL A 98 -22.34 -25.30 -48.14
C VAL A 98 -21.31 -26.03 -49.05
N PRO A 99 -19.97 -26.02 -48.88
CA PRO A 99 -19.10 -25.60 -47.75
C PRO A 99 -18.22 -24.36 -48.12
N ASP A 100 -17.06 -23.99 -47.53
CA ASP A 100 -16.04 -24.75 -46.76
C ASP A 100 -15.05 -23.85 -45.98
N PHE A 101 -14.05 -24.50 -45.36
CA PHE A 101 -12.78 -24.03 -44.81
C PHE A 101 -12.67 -23.68 -43.32
N LEU A 102 -12.23 -24.69 -42.55
CA LEU A 102 -10.96 -24.75 -41.78
C LEU A 102 -10.52 -23.54 -40.91
N GLU A 103 -10.03 -23.73 -39.68
CA GLU A 103 -9.89 -24.97 -38.90
C GLU A 103 -9.84 -24.71 -37.38
N SER A 104 -10.04 -25.77 -36.61
CA SER A 104 -9.84 -25.91 -35.16
C SER A 104 -8.36 -25.70 -34.76
N TYR A 105 -7.92 -25.68 -33.49
CA TYR A 105 -8.14 -26.67 -32.41
C TYR A 105 -7.45 -26.14 -31.11
N GLU A 106 -7.66 -26.63 -29.89
CA GLU A 106 -8.60 -27.61 -29.32
C GLU A 106 -8.56 -27.55 -27.78
N SER A 107 -9.50 -28.23 -27.12
CA SER A 107 -9.21 -29.13 -25.97
C SER A 107 -10.48 -29.87 -25.54
N LEU A 108 -10.46 -31.21 -25.58
CA LEU A 108 -10.70 -32.10 -24.42
C LEU A 108 -10.83 -33.59 -24.80
N GLU A 109 -9.87 -34.37 -24.30
CA GLU A 109 -9.92 -35.73 -23.72
C GLU A 109 -10.92 -36.84 -24.15
N SER A 110 -10.34 -38.06 -24.16
CA SER A 110 -10.96 -39.38 -23.89
C SER A 110 -11.80 -40.09 -24.97
N TYR A 111 -11.40 -41.33 -25.32
CA TYR A 111 -12.00 -42.56 -24.75
C TYR A 111 -11.11 -43.80 -25.04
N GLU A 112 -11.64 -45.01 -24.91
CA GLU A 112 -10.92 -46.23 -24.47
C GLU A 112 -10.97 -47.43 -25.45
N SER A 113 -9.94 -48.30 -25.35
CA SER A 113 -9.97 -49.77 -25.59
C SER A 113 -10.10 -50.37 -27.00
N SER A 114 -9.05 -51.08 -27.47
CA SER A 114 -9.10 -52.56 -27.66
C SER A 114 -7.84 -53.20 -28.32
N GLN A 115 -7.32 -54.25 -27.67
CA GLN A 115 -6.61 -55.47 -28.16
C GLN A 115 -5.73 -55.47 -29.43
N VAL A 116 -4.50 -56.05 -29.33
CA VAL A 116 -4.11 -57.41 -29.80
C VAL A 116 -2.58 -57.65 -29.57
N ASN A 117 -2.18 -58.91 -29.33
CA ASN A 117 -0.79 -59.39 -29.06
C ASN A 117 -0.05 -59.80 -30.37
N PRO A 118 1.23 -60.26 -30.43
CA PRO A 118 2.11 -60.85 -29.38
C PRO A 118 3.54 -60.18 -29.37
N GLU A 119 4.70 -60.74 -28.94
CA GLU A 119 5.14 -62.11 -28.58
C GLU A 119 6.41 -62.18 -27.68
N ALA A 120 6.66 -63.39 -27.16
CA ALA A 120 7.85 -64.02 -26.54
C ALA A 120 9.18 -63.26 -26.25
N SER A 121 9.70 -63.49 -25.03
CA SER A 121 10.94 -64.27 -24.81
C SER A 121 11.08 -64.80 -23.37
N ASP A 122 11.61 -66.02 -23.22
CA ASP A 122 11.82 -66.76 -21.96
C ASP A 122 13.16 -66.42 -21.26
N GLN A 123 13.30 -66.73 -19.95
CA GLN A 123 14.00 -67.95 -19.50
C GLN A 123 14.23 -68.13 -17.97
N ASN A 124 13.80 -69.32 -17.51
CA ASN A 124 14.43 -70.23 -16.51
C ASN A 124 14.52 -69.89 -15.01
N ALA A 125 14.26 -70.93 -14.20
CA ALA A 125 14.52 -71.03 -12.76
C ALA A 125 14.66 -72.51 -12.32
N GLU A 126 15.49 -72.77 -11.29
CA GLU A 126 15.65 -74.03 -10.51
C GLU A 126 16.29 -73.66 -9.15
N LYS A 127 16.20 -74.36 -8.00
CA LYS A 127 15.49 -75.57 -7.50
C LYS A 127 15.33 -75.34 -5.94
N PHE A 128 15.20 -76.23 -4.95
CA PHE A 128 15.34 -77.69 -4.78
C PHE A 128 14.56 -78.20 -3.53
N VAL A 129 13.58 -79.09 -3.73
CA VAL A 129 13.11 -80.17 -2.80
C VAL A 129 12.45 -79.85 -1.43
N ASP A 130 11.38 -80.63 -1.16
CA ASP A 130 10.51 -80.86 0.01
C ASP A 130 11.19 -81.57 1.23
N PRO A 131 10.53 -82.03 2.36
CA PRO A 131 9.10 -82.26 2.59
C PRO A 131 8.45 -81.89 3.96
N ASP A 132 7.12 -81.71 3.92
CA ASP A 132 6.03 -82.27 4.76
C ASP A 132 6.26 -82.67 6.26
N SER A 133 5.36 -82.21 7.16
CA SER A 133 4.61 -83.07 8.11
C SER A 133 3.73 -82.31 9.13
N THR A 134 2.40 -82.52 9.11
CA THR A 134 1.45 -82.48 10.27
C THR A 134 1.28 -81.15 11.07
N SER A 135 0.15 -80.79 11.71
CA SER A 135 -1.28 -81.17 11.73
C SER A 135 -1.97 -80.10 12.64
N SER A 136 -3.29 -79.84 12.75
CA SER A 136 -4.49 -80.67 12.59
C SER A 136 -5.76 -79.84 12.34
N PHE A 137 -6.80 -80.49 11.79
CA PHE A 137 -8.24 -80.26 12.00
C PHE A 137 -8.79 -78.83 12.24
N ALA A 138 -9.50 -78.33 11.23
CA ALA A 138 -10.66 -77.47 11.46
C ALA A 138 -11.88 -78.31 11.90
N LEU A 139 -12.78 -77.74 12.70
CA LEU A 139 -14.20 -78.13 12.69
C LEU A 139 -15.10 -76.97 13.11
N THR A 140 -16.02 -76.58 12.23
CA THR A 140 -16.87 -75.39 12.34
C THR A 140 -18.12 -75.64 13.16
N HIS A 141 -18.44 -74.83 14.18
CA HIS A 141 -19.82 -74.76 14.65
C HIS A 141 -20.30 -73.46 15.35
N ARG A 142 -21.45 -72.98 14.86
CA ARG A 142 -22.47 -72.09 15.46
C ARG A 142 -22.09 -70.63 15.75
N ARG A 143 -22.88 -69.72 15.14
CA ARG A 143 -22.86 -68.27 15.40
C ARG A 143 -23.52 -67.94 16.75
N PRO A 144 -22.97 -67.03 17.58
CA PRO A 144 -23.69 -66.41 18.68
C PRO A 144 -24.62 -65.29 18.19
N ALA A 145 -25.57 -64.87 19.04
CA ALA A 145 -26.43 -63.71 18.82
C ALA A 145 -25.67 -62.38 18.93
N PRO A 146 -26.15 -61.27 18.33
CA PRO A 146 -25.44 -59.99 18.36
C PRO A 146 -25.31 -59.44 19.77
N ARG A 147 -24.14 -58.86 20.08
CA ARG A 147 -23.91 -58.02 21.25
C ARG A 147 -24.00 -56.55 20.85
N PHE A 148 -24.54 -55.73 21.74
CA PHE A 148 -24.46 -54.28 21.62
C PHE A 148 -23.04 -53.84 21.98
N GLU A 149 -22.35 -53.21 21.03
CA GLU A 149 -20.97 -52.76 21.20
C GLU A 149 -20.97 -51.30 21.68
N SER A 150 -20.22 -51.00 22.74
CA SER A 150 -20.28 -49.72 23.42
C SER A 150 -19.44 -48.66 22.70
N ALA A 151 -20.07 -47.57 22.27
CA ALA A 151 -19.41 -46.46 21.57
C ALA A 151 -18.61 -45.53 22.52
N ILE A 152 -17.64 -46.10 23.23
CA ILE A 152 -16.69 -45.35 24.08
C ILE A 152 -15.27 -45.73 23.62
N PRO A 153 -14.56 -44.85 22.89
CA PRO A 153 -13.14 -45.04 22.60
C PRO A 153 -12.33 -45.09 23.90
N SER A 154 -11.42 -46.06 24.00
CA SER A 154 -10.48 -46.13 25.14
C SER A 154 -9.48 -44.97 25.09
N GLU A 155 -9.04 -44.52 26.26
CA GLU A 155 -7.99 -43.51 26.41
C GLU A 155 -6.66 -43.96 25.77
N PRO A 156 -5.92 -43.06 25.08
CA PRO A 156 -4.68 -43.43 24.42
C PRO A 156 -3.56 -43.78 25.41
N SER A 157 -2.79 -44.82 25.10
CA SER A 157 -1.64 -45.26 25.90
C SER A 157 -0.53 -44.21 25.95
N LYS A 158 0.13 -44.10 27.11
CA LYS A 158 1.06 -43.02 27.46
C LYS A 158 2.41 -43.02 26.72
N ASP A 159 2.63 -43.97 25.81
CA ASP A 159 3.93 -44.23 25.20
C ASP A 159 4.21 -43.37 23.95
N ASN A 160 3.28 -42.47 23.57
CA ASN A 160 3.47 -41.48 22.51
C ASN A 160 2.95 -40.09 22.94
N LEU A 161 3.76 -39.35 23.69
CA LEU A 161 3.63 -37.91 23.87
C LEU A 161 4.88 -37.22 23.30
N PRO A 162 4.75 -36.08 22.59
CA PRO A 162 5.92 -35.28 22.22
C PRO A 162 6.59 -34.74 23.48
N GLU A 163 7.91 -34.58 23.44
CA GLU A 163 8.70 -34.09 24.57
C GLU A 163 8.35 -32.62 24.86
N VAL A 164 7.54 -32.40 25.90
CA VAL A 164 7.09 -31.07 26.30
C VAL A 164 8.28 -30.28 26.83
N GLU A 165 8.54 -29.10 26.23
CA GLU A 165 9.63 -28.22 26.61
C GLU A 165 9.63 -27.96 28.13
N GLY A 166 10.80 -28.16 28.75
CA GLY A 166 10.94 -28.15 30.20
C GLY A 166 10.51 -26.82 30.81
N ILE A 167 9.50 -26.88 31.70
CA ILE A 167 8.91 -25.72 32.40
C ILE A 167 10.02 -24.77 32.87
N PRO A 168 10.05 -23.51 32.39
CA PRO A 168 11.14 -22.59 32.71
C PRO A 168 11.20 -22.37 34.21
N ARG A 169 12.36 -22.65 34.81
CA ARG A 169 12.58 -22.59 36.27
C ARG A 169 11.99 -21.29 36.81
N THR A 170 11.12 -21.37 37.81
CA THR A 170 10.28 -20.25 38.31
C THR A 170 11.07 -18.96 38.61
N ARG A 171 12.34 -19.09 39.04
CA ARG A 171 13.29 -17.98 39.20
C ARG A 171 13.47 -17.13 37.94
N ASN A 172 13.47 -17.73 36.75
CA ASN A 172 13.61 -17.05 35.47
C ASN A 172 12.32 -16.26 35.11
N ILE A 173 11.14 -16.83 35.41
CA ILE A 173 9.84 -16.15 35.23
C ILE A 173 9.76 -14.91 36.14
N LEU A 174 10.19 -15.03 37.39
CA LEU A 174 10.25 -13.90 38.32
C LEU A 174 11.23 -12.80 37.85
N LEU A 175 12.40 -13.19 37.30
CA LEU A 175 13.36 -12.24 36.74
C LEU A 175 12.82 -11.51 35.49
N SER A 176 12.11 -12.21 34.59
CA SER A 176 11.52 -11.57 33.41
C SER A 176 10.39 -10.61 33.78
N ALA A 177 9.52 -10.99 34.71
CA ALA A 177 8.46 -10.12 35.22
C ALA A 177 9.02 -8.84 35.88
N LEU A 178 10.08 -8.96 36.69
CA LEU A 178 10.75 -7.81 37.30
C LEU A 178 11.38 -6.89 36.25
N LEU A 179 12.06 -7.43 35.23
CA LEU A 179 12.62 -6.62 34.14
C LEU A 179 11.53 -5.86 33.36
N VAL A 180 10.44 -6.53 32.97
CA VAL A 180 9.35 -5.90 32.22
C VAL A 180 8.68 -4.78 33.04
N THR A 181 8.37 -5.02 34.32
CA THR A 181 7.80 -3.96 35.19
C THR A 181 8.75 -2.79 35.38
N SER A 182 10.07 -3.05 35.53
CA SER A 182 11.07 -1.99 35.70
C SER A 182 11.24 -1.13 34.43
N LEU A 183 11.16 -1.72 33.24
CA LEU A 183 11.17 -0.99 31.97
C LEU A 183 9.92 -0.12 31.80
N ILE A 184 8.73 -0.64 32.12
CA ILE A 184 7.47 0.13 32.04
C ILE A 184 7.50 1.32 33.00
N VAL A 185 7.93 1.13 34.25
CA VAL A 185 8.06 2.23 35.22
C VAL A 185 9.12 3.25 34.79
N GLY A 186 10.24 2.80 34.22
CA GLY A 186 11.27 3.68 33.66
C GLY A 186 10.75 4.55 32.49
N ALA A 187 9.99 3.95 31.56
CA ALA A 187 9.37 4.67 30.46
C ALA A 187 8.36 5.71 30.94
N ILE A 188 7.54 5.39 31.94
CA ILE A 188 6.61 6.36 32.55
C ILE A 188 7.37 7.53 33.18
N PHE A 189 8.44 7.28 33.94
CA PHE A 189 9.28 8.34 34.52
C PHE A 189 9.99 9.22 33.47
N LEU A 190 10.30 8.67 32.30
CA LEU A 190 10.83 9.44 31.16
C LEU A 190 9.74 10.25 30.43
N ILE A 191 8.48 9.83 30.44
CA ILE A 191 7.38 10.58 29.82
C ILE A 191 6.86 11.69 30.75
N THR A 192 6.77 11.43 32.07
CA THR A 192 6.14 12.37 33.03
C THR A 192 7.13 13.25 33.80
N HIS A 193 8.43 13.17 33.50
CA HIS A 193 9.55 13.97 34.08
C HIS A 193 9.25 14.68 35.43
N PRO A 194 9.03 13.94 36.53
CA PRO A 194 8.49 14.52 37.77
C PRO A 194 9.46 15.43 38.54
N TRP A 195 10.67 15.65 38.02
CA TRP A 195 11.67 16.57 38.53
C TRP A 195 11.77 17.88 37.73
N ASP A 196 11.06 18.04 36.61
CA ASP A 196 10.97 19.30 35.86
C ASP A 196 9.49 19.68 35.56
N PRO A 197 8.85 20.48 36.42
CA PRO A 197 7.47 20.94 36.23
C PRO A 197 7.32 22.09 35.22
N GLN A 198 8.35 22.44 34.44
CA GLN A 198 8.25 23.37 33.30
C GLN A 198 8.31 22.66 31.94
N ALA A 199 8.80 21.42 31.86
CA ALA A 199 8.87 20.64 30.62
C ALA A 199 7.50 20.33 29.96
N SER A 200 6.39 20.46 30.70
CA SER A 200 5.02 20.25 30.21
C SER A 200 4.14 21.52 30.19
N ASP A 201 4.69 22.68 30.58
CA ASP A 201 3.94 23.95 30.72
C ASP A 201 3.78 24.64 29.37
N ASN A 202 2.83 24.15 28.56
CA ASN A 202 2.50 24.66 27.22
C ASN A 202 1.81 26.05 27.22
N ARG A 203 1.99 26.85 28.29
CA ARG A 203 1.43 28.19 28.41
C ARG A 203 2.33 29.20 27.71
N ALA A 204 1.89 29.69 26.55
CA ALA A 204 2.60 30.73 25.80
C ALA A 204 2.89 31.97 26.65
N LYS A 205 4.18 32.19 26.97
CA LYS A 205 4.69 33.43 27.58
C LYS A 205 4.85 34.48 26.46
N VAL A 206 3.75 35.16 26.15
CA VAL A 206 3.76 36.36 25.30
C VAL A 206 3.84 37.59 26.21
N ASP A 207 4.87 38.40 26.06
CA ASP A 207 5.01 39.67 26.75
C ASP A 207 4.02 40.70 26.18
N THR A 208 2.78 40.71 26.69
CA THR A 208 1.78 41.72 26.33
C THR A 208 2.11 43.07 26.95
N PRO A 209 2.24 44.16 26.16
CA PRO A 209 2.08 45.51 26.66
C PRO A 209 0.65 45.67 27.21
N GLN A 210 0.52 46.13 28.45
CA GLN A 210 -0.78 46.33 29.09
C GLN A 210 -1.52 47.50 28.42
N SER A 211 -2.67 47.22 27.80
CA SER A 211 -3.64 48.24 27.37
C SER A 211 -5.02 47.88 27.89
N THR A 212 -5.87 48.89 28.11
CA THR A 212 -7.03 48.79 29.01
C THR A 212 -8.37 48.98 28.31
N GLU A 213 -9.38 48.32 28.90
CA GLU A 213 -10.83 48.55 28.75
C GLU A 213 -11.51 47.93 27.49
N PRO A 214 -12.74 47.37 27.60
CA PRO A 214 -13.30 46.48 26.59
C PRO A 214 -14.44 47.10 25.75
N THR A 215 -14.70 46.53 24.57
CA THR A 215 -16.03 46.53 23.93
C THR A 215 -16.16 45.35 22.97
N THR A 216 -17.10 44.44 23.24
CA THR A 216 -17.71 43.55 22.24
C THR A 216 -19.22 43.41 22.52
N PRO A 217 -20.10 43.59 21.53
CA PRO A 217 -21.51 43.21 21.65
C PRO A 217 -21.68 41.68 21.45
N PRO A 218 -22.73 41.06 22.01
CA PRO A 218 -22.89 39.61 21.98
C PRO A 218 -23.24 39.06 20.58
N VAL A 219 -22.35 38.23 20.02
CA VAL A 219 -22.57 37.53 18.75
C VAL A 219 -23.73 36.54 18.85
N SER A 220 -24.84 36.89 18.19
CA SER A 220 -26.13 36.18 18.32
C SER A 220 -26.41 35.22 17.15
N LYS A 221 -25.45 34.37 16.80
CA LYS A 221 -25.71 33.17 15.97
C LYS A 221 -24.62 32.10 16.11
N LEU A 222 -25.03 30.84 16.27
CA LEU A 222 -24.17 29.69 16.03
C LEU A 222 -24.16 29.41 14.52
N THR A 223 -23.06 29.74 13.85
CA THR A 223 -22.81 29.34 12.45
C THR A 223 -21.94 28.09 12.47
N GLY A 224 -22.55 26.92 12.24
CA GLY A 224 -21.83 25.64 12.24
C GLY A 224 -22.76 24.46 12.52
N GLN A 225 -23.62 24.10 11.57
CA GLN A 225 -24.36 22.83 11.64
C GLN A 225 -24.79 22.25 10.28
N ASP A 226 -24.94 23.08 9.23
CA ASP A 226 -25.22 22.61 7.85
C ASP A 226 -24.13 23.08 6.87
N SER A 227 -23.08 22.27 6.70
CA SER A 227 -22.06 22.40 5.64
C SER A 227 -21.83 21.08 4.89
N GLY A 228 -22.90 20.30 4.70
CA GLY A 228 -22.90 19.10 3.86
C GLY A 228 -22.92 19.43 2.37
N SER A 229 -21.91 20.14 1.87
CA SER A 229 -21.78 20.52 0.45
C SER A 229 -20.32 20.79 0.08
N SER A 230 -19.97 20.53 -1.19
CA SER A 230 -18.65 20.80 -1.75
C SER A 230 -18.49 22.29 -2.05
N THR A 231 -18.19 23.08 -1.01
CA THR A 231 -17.91 24.52 -1.14
C THR A 231 -16.60 24.73 -1.89
N GLN A 232 -16.66 25.25 -3.12
CA GLN A 232 -15.51 25.88 -3.76
C GLN A 232 -15.27 27.24 -3.11
N ASN A 233 -14.02 27.54 -2.74
CA ASN A 233 -13.66 28.75 -2.01
C ASN A 233 -13.51 29.94 -2.96
N THR A 234 -14.61 30.61 -3.28
CA THR A 234 -14.63 31.83 -4.12
C THR A 234 -14.24 33.10 -3.35
N ASN A 235 -13.44 33.00 -2.28
CA ASN A 235 -12.98 34.13 -1.48
C ASN A 235 -11.45 34.22 -1.56
N SER A 236 -10.95 35.28 -2.20
CA SER A 236 -9.52 35.49 -2.47
C SER A 236 -8.63 35.42 -1.23
N ASP A 237 -9.12 35.90 -0.08
CA ASP A 237 -8.40 35.79 1.19
C ASP A 237 -8.14 34.34 1.59
N VAL A 238 -9.15 33.47 1.44
CA VAL A 238 -9.07 32.05 1.81
C VAL A 238 -8.23 31.27 0.79
N THR A 239 -8.32 31.61 -0.50
CA THR A 239 -7.45 31.03 -1.54
C THR A 239 -5.98 31.40 -1.30
N PHE A 240 -5.69 32.64 -0.91
CA PHE A 240 -4.33 33.04 -0.52
C PHE A 240 -3.82 32.31 0.73
N GLU A 241 -4.63 32.20 1.79
CA GLU A 241 -4.25 31.47 3.02
C GLU A 241 -3.95 29.98 2.74
N ALA A 242 -4.72 29.34 1.85
CA ALA A 242 -4.45 27.98 1.41
C ALA A 242 -3.15 27.87 0.60
N LEU A 243 -2.89 28.80 -0.32
CA LEU A 243 -1.66 28.83 -1.13
C LEU A 243 -0.40 29.05 -0.30
N ASP A 244 -0.41 29.97 0.66
CA ASP A 244 0.72 30.22 1.56
C ASP A 244 0.96 29.04 2.53
N ALA A 245 -0.10 28.31 2.91
CA ALA A 245 0.03 27.06 3.67
C ALA A 245 0.63 25.92 2.81
N ASP A 246 0.16 25.73 1.58
CA ASP A 246 0.67 24.69 0.68
C ASP A 246 2.11 24.98 0.19
N TYR A 247 2.45 26.26 -0.06
CA TYR A 247 3.82 26.70 -0.30
C TYR A 247 4.77 26.28 0.84
N LYS A 248 4.39 26.51 2.11
CA LYS A 248 5.20 26.14 3.27
C LYS A 248 5.38 24.63 3.39
N LYS A 249 4.31 23.85 3.19
CA LYS A 249 4.39 22.37 3.17
C LYS A 249 5.40 21.89 2.13
N LEU A 250 5.41 22.48 0.93
CA LEU A 250 6.40 22.11 -0.11
C LEU A 250 7.84 22.36 0.37
N GLY A 251 8.11 23.46 1.09
CA GLY A 251 9.41 23.70 1.73
C GLY A 251 9.76 22.66 2.80
N GLU A 252 8.83 22.37 3.71
CA GLU A 252 9.01 21.38 4.78
C GLU A 252 9.28 19.97 4.23
N ILE A 253 8.57 19.59 3.16
CA ILE A 253 8.76 18.32 2.45
C ILE A 253 10.12 18.32 1.72
N ALA A 254 10.51 19.41 1.07
CA ALA A 254 11.82 19.51 0.42
C ALA A 254 12.97 19.32 1.43
N ASP A 255 12.87 19.94 2.60
CA ASP A 255 13.78 19.77 3.73
C ASP A 255 13.79 18.31 4.24
N ASN A 256 12.64 17.63 4.27
CA ASN A 256 12.55 16.24 4.71
C ASN A 256 13.14 15.26 3.68
N LEU A 257 12.93 15.48 2.39
CA LEU A 257 13.63 14.75 1.32
C LEU A 257 15.14 15.00 1.38
N ASP A 258 15.58 16.23 1.66
CA ASP A 258 16.97 16.57 1.90
C ASP A 258 17.59 15.86 3.12
N LYS A 259 16.80 15.48 4.13
CA LYS A 259 17.25 14.68 5.29
C LYS A 259 17.29 13.19 4.94
N ASN A 260 16.23 12.70 4.31
CA ASN A 260 16.05 11.29 3.97
C ASN A 260 17.04 10.82 2.88
N GLU A 261 17.41 11.68 1.92
CA GLU A 261 18.49 11.40 0.95
C GLU A 261 19.87 11.33 1.62
N LYS A 262 20.15 12.25 2.56
CA LYS A 262 21.40 12.19 3.35
C LYS A 262 21.44 10.96 4.25
N LEU A 263 20.28 10.47 4.71
CA LEU A 263 20.15 9.20 5.44
C LEU A 263 20.37 8.00 4.50
N PHE A 264 19.88 8.07 3.26
CA PHE A 264 20.10 7.05 2.23
C PHE A 264 21.59 6.89 1.91
N ASP A 265 22.30 7.98 1.60
CA ASP A 265 23.75 7.98 1.32
C ASP A 265 24.57 7.37 2.48
N GLN A 266 24.09 7.45 3.72
CA GLN A 266 24.73 6.88 4.91
C GLN A 266 24.34 5.42 5.19
N LYS A 267 23.05 5.07 5.04
CA LYS A 267 22.45 3.86 5.62
C LYS A 267 21.87 2.87 4.61
N ALA A 268 21.68 3.24 3.34
CA ALA A 268 21.10 2.34 2.33
C ALA A 268 21.90 1.05 2.12
N ILE A 269 23.20 1.08 2.41
CA ILE A 269 24.11 -0.06 2.35
C ILE A 269 24.53 -0.51 3.76
N SER A 270 25.03 0.42 4.58
CA SER A 270 25.63 0.10 5.89
C SER A 270 24.63 -0.09 7.04
N GLY A 271 23.37 0.31 6.85
CA GLY A 271 22.35 0.33 7.89
C GLY A 271 21.79 -1.05 8.22
N THR A 272 21.38 -1.24 9.48
CA THR A 272 20.62 -2.41 9.91
C THR A 272 19.29 -2.51 9.15
N SER A 273 18.74 -3.72 9.03
CA SER A 273 17.44 -3.92 8.35
C SER A 273 16.32 -3.05 8.94
N GLN A 274 16.37 -2.74 10.25
CA GLN A 274 15.41 -1.85 10.90
C GLN A 274 15.57 -0.41 10.40
N GLU A 275 16.77 0.17 10.49
CA GLU A 275 17.05 1.55 10.04
C GLU A 275 16.65 1.77 8.56
N ARG A 276 16.86 0.77 7.70
CA ARG A 276 16.51 0.86 6.27
C ARG A 276 15.00 0.72 6.02
N ASN A 277 14.28 -0.02 6.85
CA ASN A 277 12.81 -0.08 6.80
C ASN A 277 12.18 1.21 7.35
N ASP A 278 12.68 1.75 8.46
CA ASP A 278 12.18 3.00 9.04
C ASP A 278 12.37 4.18 8.08
N ALA A 279 13.56 4.29 7.47
CA ALA A 279 13.83 5.31 6.45
C ALA A 279 13.03 5.12 5.15
N HIS A 280 12.64 3.89 4.81
CA HIS A 280 11.68 3.61 3.74
C HIS A 280 10.27 4.13 4.10
N GLN A 281 9.82 3.95 5.35
CA GLN A 281 8.52 4.52 5.79
C GLN A 281 8.53 6.05 5.75
N GLU A 282 9.64 6.70 6.11
CA GLU A 282 9.80 8.16 5.92
C GLU A 282 9.69 8.55 4.44
N ALA A 283 10.34 7.81 3.52
CA ALA A 283 10.27 8.10 2.08
C ALA A 283 8.85 7.95 1.51
N ILE A 284 8.12 6.90 1.93
CA ILE A 284 6.69 6.72 1.60
C ILE A 284 5.87 7.90 2.14
N GLN A 285 6.09 8.32 3.39
CA GLN A 285 5.34 9.42 3.99
C GLN A 285 5.56 10.74 3.24
N ASN A 286 6.80 11.05 2.85
CA ASN A 286 7.08 12.22 2.01
C ASN A 286 6.35 12.15 0.66
N ALA A 287 6.30 10.99 0.00
CA ALA A 287 5.59 10.81 -1.28
C ALA A 287 4.07 11.03 -1.15
N LEU A 288 3.49 10.64 -0.01
CA LEU A 288 2.10 10.93 0.34
C LEU A 288 1.88 12.42 0.57
N ASP A 289 2.75 13.09 1.31
CA ASP A 289 2.59 14.50 1.66
C ASP A 289 2.75 15.41 0.44
N VAL A 290 3.70 15.13 -0.47
CA VAL A 290 3.76 15.76 -1.80
C VAL A 290 2.41 15.62 -2.53
N SER A 291 1.85 14.41 -2.50
CA SER A 291 0.64 14.10 -3.25
C SER A 291 -0.61 14.74 -2.65
N ASN A 292 -0.69 14.81 -1.33
CA ASN A 292 -1.75 15.50 -0.60
C ASN A 292 -1.75 17.00 -0.89
N VAL A 293 -0.57 17.63 -1.03
CA VAL A 293 -0.44 19.04 -1.43
C VAL A 293 -0.85 19.26 -2.89
N ILE A 294 -0.39 18.43 -3.83
CA ILE A 294 -0.78 18.55 -5.24
C ILE A 294 -2.29 18.30 -5.44
N GLU A 295 -2.89 17.43 -4.62
CA GLU A 295 -4.34 17.23 -4.61
C GLU A 295 -5.08 18.48 -4.09
N ASP A 296 -4.56 19.17 -3.07
CA ASP A 296 -5.17 20.40 -2.55
C ASP A 296 -5.02 21.58 -3.52
N LEU A 297 -3.84 21.77 -4.11
CA LEU A 297 -3.62 22.75 -5.19
C LEU A 297 -4.59 22.54 -6.36
N SER A 298 -4.91 21.28 -6.70
CA SER A 298 -5.87 20.95 -7.77
C SER A 298 -7.34 21.26 -7.44
N LYS A 299 -7.66 21.52 -6.17
CA LYS A 299 -9.00 21.88 -5.68
C LYS A 299 -9.18 23.38 -5.47
N LEU A 300 -8.11 24.16 -5.55
CA LEU A 300 -8.19 25.62 -5.43
C LEU A 300 -8.91 26.19 -6.64
N ASP A 301 -10.12 26.68 -6.42
CA ASP A 301 -10.84 27.47 -7.42
C ASP A 301 -10.26 28.87 -7.48
N ASP A 302 -9.86 29.27 -8.68
CA ASP A 302 -9.52 30.65 -9.01
C ASP A 302 -10.38 31.06 -10.20
N SER A 303 -11.65 31.32 -9.91
CA SER A 303 -12.66 31.80 -10.84
C SER A 303 -12.40 33.24 -11.35
N ASN A 304 -11.38 33.92 -10.81
CA ASN A 304 -11.07 35.33 -11.04
C ASN A 304 -9.67 35.55 -11.66
N ASP A 305 -8.92 34.49 -11.96
CA ASP A 305 -7.53 34.50 -12.46
C ASP A 305 -6.52 35.27 -11.56
N ALA A 306 -6.83 35.44 -10.26
CA ALA A 306 -6.00 36.19 -9.32
C ALA A 306 -4.76 35.42 -8.83
N TYR A 307 -4.82 34.09 -8.82
CA TYR A 307 -3.79 33.21 -8.25
C TYR A 307 -3.35 32.06 -9.18
N ARG A 308 -3.92 31.96 -10.40
CA ARG A 308 -3.63 30.91 -11.39
C ARG A 308 -2.14 30.66 -11.60
N GLU A 309 -1.35 31.72 -11.75
CA GLU A 309 0.11 31.64 -11.90
C GLU A 309 0.78 31.01 -10.67
N TYR A 310 0.34 31.34 -9.45
CA TYR A 310 0.85 30.70 -8.22
C TYR A 310 0.43 29.23 -8.13
N ILE A 311 -0.82 28.88 -8.48
CA ILE A 311 -1.28 27.48 -8.51
C ILE A 311 -0.40 26.66 -9.47
N GLU A 312 -0.10 27.18 -10.65
CA GLU A 312 0.81 26.54 -11.60
C GLU A 312 2.25 26.40 -11.06
N HIS A 313 2.78 27.43 -10.42
CA HIS A 313 4.12 27.42 -9.84
C HIS A 313 4.26 26.43 -8.67
N LEU A 314 3.31 26.41 -7.73
CA LEU A 314 3.30 25.43 -6.64
C LEU A 314 3.10 24.00 -7.19
N THR A 315 2.31 23.83 -8.26
CA THR A 315 2.16 22.54 -8.94
C THR A 315 3.47 22.06 -9.60
N LYS A 316 4.25 22.97 -10.20
CA LYS A 316 5.58 22.65 -10.76
C LYS A 316 6.56 22.22 -9.64
N LEU A 317 6.63 22.98 -8.55
CA LEU A 317 7.43 22.66 -7.36
C LEU A 317 7.07 21.28 -6.78
N GLY A 318 5.78 21.02 -6.58
CA GLY A 318 5.29 19.73 -6.08
C GLY A 318 5.68 18.55 -6.97
N ASN A 319 5.56 18.68 -8.30
CA ASN A 319 5.92 17.57 -9.20
C ASN A 319 7.43 17.29 -9.24
N TRP A 320 8.29 18.30 -9.06
CA TRP A 320 9.73 18.06 -8.87
C TRP A 320 10.01 17.29 -7.55
N LEU A 321 9.34 17.65 -6.46
CA LEU A 321 9.43 16.88 -5.21
C LEU A 321 8.89 15.46 -5.37
N ARG A 322 7.82 15.24 -6.15
CA ARG A 322 7.29 13.91 -6.45
C ARG A 322 8.35 13.04 -7.12
N ASN A 323 8.95 13.48 -8.23
CA ASN A 323 9.92 12.65 -8.95
C ASN A 323 11.15 12.31 -8.09
N ARG A 324 11.59 13.23 -7.21
CA ARG A 324 12.66 12.95 -6.23
C ARG A 324 12.20 11.95 -5.14
N SER A 325 10.97 12.10 -4.65
CA SER A 325 10.41 11.21 -3.62
C SER A 325 10.12 9.81 -4.15
N ASP A 326 9.66 9.67 -5.40
CA ASP A 326 9.43 8.38 -6.06
C ASP A 326 10.76 7.61 -6.21
N ALA A 327 11.84 8.30 -6.63
CA ALA A 327 13.18 7.70 -6.73
C ALA A 327 13.76 7.32 -5.35
N LEU A 328 13.56 8.15 -4.32
CA LEU A 328 13.94 7.82 -2.94
C LEU A 328 13.16 6.62 -2.40
N GLN A 329 11.84 6.56 -2.63
CA GLN A 329 11.02 5.44 -2.23
C GLN A 329 11.48 4.14 -2.91
N GLU A 330 11.72 4.16 -4.23
CA GLU A 330 12.20 2.97 -4.95
C GLU A 330 13.60 2.52 -4.46
N ALA A 331 14.53 3.46 -4.27
CA ALA A 331 15.86 3.13 -3.78
C ALA A 331 15.83 2.55 -2.34
N TRP A 332 14.96 3.09 -1.48
CA TRP A 332 14.72 2.55 -0.14
C TRP A 332 14.02 1.19 -0.16
N ASP A 333 13.06 0.94 -1.05
CA ASP A 333 12.42 -0.37 -1.19
C ASP A 333 13.44 -1.46 -1.57
N ARG A 334 14.30 -1.16 -2.56
CA ARG A 334 15.43 -2.01 -2.96
C ARG A 334 16.41 -2.23 -1.79
N SER A 335 16.71 -1.18 -1.03
CA SER A 335 17.58 -1.25 0.15
C SER A 335 16.99 -2.09 1.30
N ALA A 336 15.72 -1.88 1.64
CA ALA A 336 15.01 -2.57 2.71
C ALA A 336 14.79 -4.05 2.39
N SER A 337 14.50 -4.36 1.12
CA SER A 337 14.30 -5.73 0.62
C SER A 337 15.60 -6.54 0.46
N SER A 338 16.76 -5.88 0.37
CA SER A 338 18.05 -6.57 0.18
C SER A 338 18.51 -7.32 1.44
N SER A 339 18.79 -8.61 1.27
CA SER A 339 19.48 -9.45 2.27
C SER A 339 20.99 -9.25 2.31
N ASN A 340 21.60 -8.63 1.29
CA ASN A 340 23.04 -8.36 1.23
C ASN A 340 23.34 -7.01 0.51
N PRO A 341 23.09 -5.86 1.17
CA PRO A 341 23.16 -4.56 0.50
C PRO A 341 24.52 -4.21 -0.11
N GLU A 342 25.63 -4.73 0.42
CA GLU A 342 26.98 -4.53 -0.14
C GLU A 342 27.13 -5.20 -1.52
N GLN A 343 26.43 -6.31 -1.76
CA GLN A 343 26.40 -7.00 -3.06
C GLN A 343 25.37 -6.39 -4.00
N ASP A 344 24.21 -5.99 -3.48
CA ASP A 344 23.11 -5.40 -4.27
C ASP A 344 23.30 -3.89 -4.51
N LYS A 345 24.44 -3.31 -4.10
CA LYS A 345 24.70 -1.87 -4.04
C LYS A 345 24.38 -1.11 -5.33
N GLU A 346 24.85 -1.59 -6.49
CA GLU A 346 24.59 -0.94 -7.78
C GLU A 346 23.08 -0.90 -8.10
N HIS A 347 22.35 -1.96 -7.74
CA HIS A 347 20.90 -2.01 -7.90
C HIS A 347 20.17 -1.08 -6.91
N ILE A 348 20.64 -0.97 -5.67
CA ILE A 348 20.08 -0.09 -4.63
C ILE A 348 20.24 1.39 -5.00
N LEU A 349 21.43 1.80 -5.45
CA LEU A 349 21.72 3.22 -5.74
C LEU A 349 21.12 3.71 -7.07
N ALA A 350 20.89 2.81 -8.04
CA ALA A 350 20.47 3.15 -9.41
C ALA A 350 19.30 4.14 -9.56
N PRO A 351 18.21 4.12 -8.76
CA PRO A 351 17.12 5.10 -8.91
C PRO A 351 17.59 6.52 -8.59
N ILE A 352 18.42 6.69 -7.56
CA ILE A 352 18.99 7.98 -7.15
C ILE A 352 20.06 8.44 -8.14
N ASP A 353 20.95 7.53 -8.56
CA ASP A 353 21.98 7.84 -9.56
C ASP A 353 21.36 8.23 -10.93
N SER A 354 20.15 7.76 -11.25
CA SER A 354 19.44 8.12 -12.49
C SER A 354 18.90 9.55 -12.54
N ILE A 355 18.66 10.18 -11.37
CA ILE A 355 18.13 11.56 -11.28
C ILE A 355 19.20 12.61 -10.92
N LYS A 356 20.39 12.15 -10.51
CA LYS A 356 21.56 12.97 -10.21
C LYS A 356 22.30 13.38 -11.48
N ASP A 357 22.76 14.62 -11.53
CA ASP A 357 23.63 15.11 -12.59
C ASP A 357 25.12 14.80 -12.31
N SER A 358 26.02 15.23 -13.19
CA SER A 358 27.47 15.01 -13.03
C SER A 358 28.12 15.74 -11.84
N SER A 359 27.37 16.54 -11.08
CA SER A 359 27.81 17.09 -9.78
C SER A 359 27.37 16.24 -8.58
N GLY A 360 26.54 15.21 -8.79
CA GLY A 360 25.91 14.42 -7.72
C GLY A 360 24.65 15.06 -7.14
N THR A 361 24.17 16.18 -7.70
CA THR A 361 22.95 16.88 -7.26
C THR A 361 21.74 16.37 -8.03
N SER A 362 20.60 16.19 -7.38
CA SER A 362 19.35 15.84 -8.07
C SER A 362 18.89 17.01 -8.96
N SER A 363 18.60 16.71 -10.23
CA SER A 363 18.10 17.72 -11.18
C SER A 363 16.80 18.39 -10.70
N TYR A 364 15.92 17.63 -10.04
CA TYR A 364 14.68 18.12 -9.43
C TYR A 364 14.91 18.98 -8.19
N GLU A 365 15.88 18.60 -7.34
CA GLU A 365 16.28 19.38 -6.16
C GLU A 365 16.80 20.76 -6.57
N LYS A 366 17.64 20.80 -7.61
CA LYS A 366 18.16 22.04 -8.18
C LYS A 366 17.04 22.93 -8.71
N LEU A 367 16.14 22.39 -9.56
CA LEU A 367 15.00 23.13 -10.10
C LEU A 367 14.10 23.70 -8.97
N PHE A 368 13.85 22.92 -7.92
CA PHE A 368 13.12 23.39 -6.75
C PHE A 368 13.84 24.56 -6.07
N LYS A 369 15.12 24.40 -5.73
CA LYS A 369 15.91 25.41 -4.98
C LYS A 369 16.15 26.69 -5.79
N GLU A 370 16.21 26.63 -7.12
CA GLU A 370 16.31 27.81 -8.00
C GLU A 370 15.01 28.63 -8.10
N ASN A 371 13.84 28.01 -7.84
CA ASN A 371 12.53 28.65 -8.07
C ASN A 371 11.71 28.90 -6.81
N TYR A 372 11.90 28.14 -5.72
CA TYR A 372 11.07 28.18 -4.50
C TYR A 372 10.84 29.60 -3.96
N ASP A 373 11.90 30.31 -3.56
CA ASP A 373 11.78 31.67 -3.02
C ASP A 373 11.22 32.69 -4.03
N ASN A 374 11.47 32.47 -5.33
CA ASN A 374 10.99 33.34 -6.41
C ASN A 374 9.49 33.15 -6.71
N TRP A 375 8.92 31.99 -6.38
CA TRP A 375 7.53 31.62 -6.65
C TRP A 375 6.62 31.71 -5.42
N LYS A 376 7.11 32.29 -4.32
CA LYS A 376 6.32 32.52 -3.10
C LYS A 376 5.03 33.30 -3.40
N PRO A 377 3.85 32.79 -3.01
CA PRO A 377 2.58 33.49 -3.17
C PRO A 377 2.59 34.89 -2.56
N GLN A 378 1.99 35.86 -3.27
CA GLN A 378 1.74 37.21 -2.76
C GLN A 378 0.24 37.47 -2.71
N LYS A 379 -0.18 38.34 -1.79
CA LYS A 379 -1.58 38.73 -1.65
C LYS A 379 -1.91 39.84 -2.64
N GLN A 380 -2.86 39.54 -3.52
CA GLN A 380 -3.48 40.47 -4.47
C GLN A 380 -4.45 41.45 -3.77
#